data_AF-A0A6J1Q4D9-F1
#
_entry.id   AF-A0A6J1Q4D9-F1
#
_cell.length_a   1.000
_cell.length_b   1.000
_cell.length_c   1.000
_cell.angle_alpha   90.00
_cell.angle_beta   90.00
_cell.angle_gamma   90.00
#
_symmetry.space_group_name_H-M   'P 1'
#
loop_
_entity.id
_entity.type
_entity.pdbx_description
1 polymer ?
#
loop_
_entity_poly.entity_id
_entity_poly.type
_entity_poly.pdbx_seq_one_letter_code
_entity_poly.pdbx_strand_id
1 'polypeptide(L)'
;MGERIETIMRCYEALEYEINRQEALKKISTLHCELKFKDTNNFVDRFLQAASIVEKNSSVFKSACGHVDIVTTILEYLHTIGVKLTLNECTDNEVVIIYIMYIVCEDEIPSFLKAALMNNSRLEYADGCYTSLISSYIYGMIVLEDSDLYAVISYFRATSFFLFKIHYIYVQESIKQKFLWILEKYFQDLYTSWNLPIFTFHRKQELLYIRTLILNLESVNMVSIWSEDITAAKELATLLRRDITFINTHFEFCSDITFSWKKIVSPFNWFRELLQADLKDGDINPKKYVGSVNDLFYNGRWQKPVKNGYWIHDRNTYAHATREDVILCIKSSVEASIDWSLLPIVSRKEILKNLASTLECNGKFDLAETVLNTIKLGNLIRSKLKWQDERLELIKFHGSKNVVSIYHANEETLFLYLALSFMIGNCVIVLHNENSCTLAPYFNMFSTAGVPVGVVNLLSSRDMCQYFSSRNDELDEALNDCTSINHIILPLK
;
A
#
# COMPACT_ATOMS: atom_id res chain seq x y z
N MET A 1 32.91 -28.48 -8.73
CA MET A 1 32.05 -27.45 -8.12
C MET A 1 32.82 -26.16 -7.82
N GLY A 2 34.07 -26.24 -7.34
CA GLY A 2 34.96 -25.09 -7.12
C GLY A 2 35.22 -24.23 -8.37
N GLU A 3 35.64 -24.82 -9.49
CA GLU A 3 35.97 -24.07 -10.71
C GLU A 3 34.81 -23.25 -11.28
N ARG A 4 33.56 -23.72 -11.16
CA ARG A 4 32.39 -23.01 -11.69
C ARG A 4 32.03 -21.80 -10.82
N ILE A 5 32.16 -21.92 -9.50
CA ILE A 5 32.00 -20.81 -8.54
C ILE A 5 33.15 -19.81 -8.71
N GLU A 6 34.37 -20.31 -8.90
CA GLU A 6 35.55 -19.47 -9.13
C GLU A 6 35.47 -18.73 -10.47
N THR A 7 34.90 -19.36 -11.50
CA THR A 7 34.63 -18.71 -12.80
C THR A 7 33.53 -17.66 -12.68
N ILE A 8 32.45 -17.94 -11.95
CA ILE A 8 31.38 -16.95 -11.70
C ILE A 8 31.91 -15.79 -10.86
N MET A 9 32.67 -16.06 -9.79
CA MET A 9 33.30 -15.02 -8.97
C MET A 9 34.32 -14.23 -9.78
N ARG A 10 35.15 -14.85 -10.64
CA ARG A 10 36.00 -14.14 -11.58
C ARG A 10 35.21 -13.32 -12.59
N CYS A 11 34.04 -13.78 -13.06
CA CYS A 11 33.19 -12.98 -13.94
C CYS A 11 32.56 -11.78 -13.21
N TYR A 12 32.24 -11.90 -11.93
CA TYR A 12 31.72 -10.81 -11.10
C TYR A 12 32.84 -9.86 -10.59
N GLU A 13 34.02 -10.36 -10.29
CA GLU A 13 35.21 -9.59 -9.93
C GLU A 13 35.85 -8.92 -11.15
N ALA A 14 35.75 -9.54 -12.33
CA ALA A 14 36.14 -8.96 -13.62
C ALA A 14 35.05 -8.07 -14.25
N LEU A 15 33.91 -7.87 -13.59
CA LEU A 15 33.12 -6.63 -13.75
C LEU A 15 33.87 -5.49 -13.04
N GLU A 16 35.16 -5.33 -13.34
CA GLU A 16 35.90 -4.08 -13.12
C GLU A 16 35.16 -3.03 -13.94
N TYR A 17 34.18 -2.42 -13.30
CA TYR A 17 33.55 -1.22 -13.78
C TYR A 17 34.68 -0.21 -14.01
N GLU A 18 34.94 0.13 -15.28
CA GLU A 18 36.05 1.01 -15.70
C GLU A 18 36.09 2.35 -14.96
N ILE A 19 35.00 2.71 -14.29
CA ILE A 19 34.79 3.93 -13.52
C ILE A 19 34.39 3.55 -12.10
N ASN A 20 35.05 4.18 -11.11
CA ASN A 20 34.69 3.99 -9.71
C ASN A 20 33.27 4.54 -9.41
N ARG A 21 32.61 3.99 -8.39
CA ARG A 21 31.20 4.31 -8.06
C ARG A 21 30.93 5.80 -7.85
N GLN A 22 31.78 6.52 -7.12
CA GLN A 22 31.59 7.95 -6.84
C GLN A 22 31.71 8.82 -8.10
N GLU A 23 32.65 8.49 -8.99
CA GLU A 23 32.81 9.15 -10.27
C GLU A 23 31.62 8.87 -11.19
N ALA A 24 31.11 7.63 -11.18
CA ALA A 24 29.92 7.27 -11.92
C ALA A 24 28.68 8.09 -11.47
N LEU A 25 28.46 8.23 -10.17
CA LEU A 25 27.37 9.04 -9.61
C LEU A 25 27.49 10.53 -10.01
N LYS A 26 28.70 11.11 -9.91
CA LYS A 26 28.97 12.48 -10.37
C LYS A 26 28.72 12.66 -11.87
N LYS A 27 29.01 11.65 -12.68
CA LYS A 27 28.70 11.69 -14.10
C LYS A 27 27.19 11.66 -14.32
N ILE A 28 26.48 10.73 -13.68
CA ILE A 28 25.01 10.61 -13.77
C ILE A 28 24.32 11.91 -13.38
N SER A 29 24.78 12.60 -12.32
CA SER A 29 24.17 13.84 -11.86
C SER A 29 24.21 14.97 -12.89
N THR A 30 25.08 14.89 -13.89
CA THR A 30 25.18 15.89 -14.98
C THR A 30 24.47 15.47 -16.28
N LEU A 31 24.09 14.19 -16.43
CA LEU A 31 23.46 13.67 -17.66
C LEU A 31 22.09 14.29 -17.95
N HIS A 32 21.41 14.86 -16.96
CA HIS A 32 20.14 15.56 -17.17
C HIS A 32 20.29 16.78 -18.11
N CYS A 33 21.49 17.37 -18.21
CA CYS A 33 21.78 18.47 -19.13
C CYS A 33 21.74 18.04 -20.61
N GLU A 34 21.82 16.74 -20.90
CA GLU A 34 21.75 16.21 -22.27
C GLU A 34 20.30 16.09 -22.78
N LEU A 35 19.30 16.16 -21.89
CA LEU A 35 17.89 16.05 -22.21
C LEU A 35 17.41 17.28 -22.99
N LYS A 36 16.78 17.07 -24.15
CA LYS A 36 16.30 18.15 -25.02
C LYS A 36 14.89 17.86 -25.49
N PHE A 37 13.92 18.35 -24.73
CA PHE A 37 12.50 18.22 -25.06
C PHE A 37 12.01 19.43 -25.84
N LYS A 38 11.44 19.19 -27.04
CA LYS A 38 10.76 20.23 -27.83
C LYS A 38 9.39 20.57 -27.23
N ASP A 39 8.69 19.53 -26.79
CA ASP A 39 7.44 19.61 -26.04
C ASP A 39 7.65 18.91 -24.70
N THR A 40 7.50 19.64 -23.61
CA THR A 40 7.70 19.11 -22.27
C THR A 40 6.60 18.14 -21.82
N ASN A 41 5.50 18.01 -22.56
CA ASN A 41 4.45 17.03 -22.28
C ASN A 41 4.45 15.84 -23.25
N ASN A 42 5.43 15.75 -24.15
CA ASN A 42 5.61 14.56 -24.98
C ASN A 42 6.30 13.45 -24.17
N PHE A 43 5.50 12.66 -23.47
CA PHE A 43 6.00 11.59 -22.62
C PHE A 43 6.63 10.43 -23.41
N VAL A 44 6.18 10.15 -24.63
CA VAL A 44 6.85 9.15 -25.49
C VAL A 44 8.31 9.55 -25.73
N ASP A 45 8.54 10.81 -26.13
CA ASP A 45 9.88 11.35 -26.36
C ASP A 45 10.72 11.35 -25.07
N ARG A 46 10.14 11.73 -23.93
CA ARG A 46 10.82 11.69 -22.63
C ARG A 46 11.34 10.30 -22.27
N PHE A 47 10.48 9.29 -22.33
CA PHE A 47 10.83 7.92 -21.96
C PHE A 47 11.91 7.35 -22.89
N LEU A 48 11.77 7.55 -24.20
CA LEU A 48 12.73 7.04 -25.19
C LEU A 48 14.08 7.78 -25.17
N GLN A 49 14.08 9.11 -24.96
CA GLN A 49 15.34 9.86 -24.79
C GLN A 49 16.07 9.44 -23.50
N ALA A 50 15.33 9.26 -22.39
CA ALA A 50 15.90 8.75 -21.14
C ALA A 50 16.55 7.38 -21.35
N ALA A 51 15.85 6.45 -22.01
CA ALA A 51 16.39 5.13 -22.34
C ALA A 51 17.69 5.24 -23.16
N SER A 52 17.70 6.08 -24.20
CA SER A 52 18.89 6.28 -25.04
C SER A 52 20.09 6.82 -24.27
N ILE A 53 19.88 7.74 -23.30
CA ILE A 53 20.97 8.27 -22.46
C ILE A 53 21.50 7.18 -21.52
N VAL A 54 20.62 6.39 -20.90
CA VAL A 54 21.00 5.28 -20.02
C VAL A 54 21.78 4.22 -20.81
N GLU A 55 21.35 3.86 -22.02
CA GLU A 55 22.05 2.91 -22.89
C GLU A 55 23.46 3.38 -23.27
N LYS A 56 23.57 4.64 -23.74
CA LYS A 56 24.86 5.26 -24.11
C LYS A 56 25.82 5.34 -22.93
N ASN A 57 25.31 5.46 -21.72
CA ASN A 57 26.08 5.54 -20.48
C ASN A 57 25.95 4.26 -19.64
N SER A 58 25.64 3.11 -20.25
CA SER A 58 25.28 1.90 -19.51
C SER A 58 26.39 1.42 -18.55
N SER A 59 27.66 1.55 -18.91
CA SER A 59 28.77 1.24 -18.00
C SER A 59 28.73 2.10 -16.74
N VAL A 60 28.49 3.40 -16.88
CA VAL A 60 28.36 4.36 -15.78
C VAL A 60 27.21 3.99 -14.85
N PHE A 61 26.04 3.68 -15.41
CA PHE A 61 24.88 3.25 -14.62
C PHE A 61 25.14 1.93 -13.90
N LYS A 62 25.80 0.96 -14.54
CA LYS A 62 26.13 -0.33 -13.90
C LYS A 62 27.11 -0.13 -12.73
N SER A 63 28.11 0.74 -12.90
CA SER A 63 29.03 1.13 -11.81
C SER A 63 28.30 1.75 -10.61
N ALA A 64 27.31 2.59 -10.87
CA ALA A 64 26.56 3.30 -9.84
C ALA A 64 25.54 2.40 -9.11
N CYS A 65 24.78 1.58 -9.84
CA CYS A 65 23.75 0.70 -9.28
C CYS A 65 24.32 -0.44 -8.44
N GLY A 66 25.58 -0.84 -8.66
CA GLY A 66 26.22 -1.97 -7.98
C GLY A 66 25.73 -3.35 -8.41
N HIS A 67 24.62 -3.44 -9.15
CA HIS A 67 24.13 -4.66 -9.79
C HIS A 67 23.61 -4.38 -11.21
N VAL A 68 24.00 -5.22 -12.18
CA VAL A 68 23.68 -5.03 -13.61
C VAL A 68 22.18 -5.10 -13.90
N ASP A 69 21.46 -5.97 -13.20
CA ASP A 69 20.02 -6.19 -13.41
C ASP A 69 19.16 -4.96 -13.09
N ILE A 70 19.65 -4.05 -12.25
CA ILE A 70 18.96 -2.79 -11.96
C ILE A 70 18.94 -1.92 -13.22
N VAL A 71 20.05 -1.85 -13.96
CA VAL A 71 20.13 -1.07 -15.21
C VAL A 71 19.24 -1.70 -16.28
N THR A 72 19.25 -3.02 -16.39
CA THR A 72 18.34 -3.77 -17.27
C THR A 72 16.88 -3.44 -16.94
N THR A 73 16.52 -3.45 -15.66
CA THR A 73 15.16 -3.11 -15.20
C THR A 73 14.77 -1.68 -15.56
N ILE A 74 15.67 -0.70 -15.40
CA ILE A 74 15.44 0.69 -15.82
C ILE A 74 15.16 0.76 -17.32
N LEU A 75 15.99 0.12 -18.15
CA LEU A 75 15.84 0.14 -19.60
C LEU A 75 14.57 -0.55 -20.09
N GLU A 76 14.28 -1.75 -19.57
CA GLU A 76 13.05 -2.50 -19.85
C GLU A 76 11.81 -1.66 -19.52
N TYR A 77 11.81 -1.00 -18.35
CA TYR A 77 10.74 -0.11 -17.95
C TYR A 77 10.57 1.06 -18.93
N LEU A 78 11.67 1.78 -19.20
CA LEU A 78 11.63 2.99 -20.04
C LEU A 78 11.14 2.68 -21.46
N HIS A 79 11.62 1.59 -22.06
CA HIS A 79 11.18 1.16 -23.39
C HIS A 79 9.74 0.70 -23.39
N THR A 80 9.35 -0.16 -22.44
CA THR A 80 8.00 -0.73 -22.39
C THR A 80 6.95 0.37 -22.23
N ILE A 81 7.18 1.30 -21.30
CA ILE A 81 6.27 2.42 -21.10
C ILE A 81 6.34 3.41 -22.27
N GLY A 82 7.52 3.71 -22.81
CA GLY A 82 7.66 4.56 -24.00
C GLY A 82 6.84 4.06 -25.18
N VAL A 83 6.86 2.75 -25.44
CA VAL A 83 6.03 2.10 -26.46
C VAL A 83 4.55 2.14 -26.10
N LYS A 84 4.17 1.82 -24.85
CA LYS A 84 2.77 1.86 -24.38
C LYS A 84 2.12 3.23 -24.57
N LEU A 85 2.89 4.30 -24.35
CA LEU A 85 2.44 5.69 -24.47
C LEU A 85 2.23 6.15 -25.92
N THR A 86 2.67 5.37 -26.92
CA THR A 86 2.31 5.67 -28.32
C THR A 86 0.82 5.52 -28.60
N LEU A 87 0.12 4.74 -27.77
CA LEU A 87 -1.31 4.44 -27.90
C LEU A 87 -2.15 5.00 -26.75
N ASN A 88 -1.53 5.47 -25.67
CA ASN A 88 -2.21 5.86 -24.44
C ASN A 88 -1.65 7.18 -23.89
N GLU A 89 -2.47 7.89 -23.11
CA GLU A 89 -1.98 9.02 -22.34
C GLU A 89 -1.12 8.59 -21.15
N CYS A 90 -0.12 9.42 -20.83
CA CYS A 90 0.70 9.23 -19.64
C CYS A 90 -0.04 9.70 -18.39
N THR A 91 -0.18 8.79 -17.42
CA THR A 91 -0.67 9.07 -16.07
C THR A 91 0.50 8.99 -15.09
N ASP A 92 0.29 9.39 -13.84
CA ASP A 92 1.39 9.34 -12.88
C ASP A 92 1.71 7.91 -12.41
N ASN A 93 0.93 6.90 -12.80
CA ASN A 93 1.31 5.50 -12.64
C ASN A 93 2.54 5.13 -13.48
N GLU A 94 2.71 5.76 -14.64
CA GLU A 94 3.82 5.46 -15.53
C GLU A 94 5.17 5.96 -15.00
N VAL A 95 5.20 6.94 -14.08
CA VAL A 95 6.45 7.47 -13.51
C VAL A 95 6.89 6.76 -12.22
N VAL A 96 6.22 5.67 -11.83
CA VAL A 96 6.50 4.87 -10.62
C VAL A 96 7.95 4.37 -10.54
N ILE A 97 8.61 4.17 -11.68
CA ILE A 97 10.03 3.76 -11.73
C ILE A 97 10.97 4.69 -10.96
N ILE A 98 10.71 6.01 -10.95
CA ILE A 98 11.52 6.98 -10.20
C ILE A 98 11.53 6.59 -8.72
N TYR A 99 10.37 6.21 -8.21
CA TYR A 99 10.14 5.90 -6.80
C TYR A 99 10.67 4.53 -6.42
N ILE A 100 10.52 3.55 -7.31
CA ILE A 100 11.21 2.26 -7.17
C ILE A 100 12.73 2.50 -7.10
N MET A 101 13.27 3.38 -7.95
CA MET A 101 14.71 3.68 -7.95
C MET A 101 15.17 4.42 -6.70
N TYR A 102 14.36 5.26 -6.05
CA TYR A 102 14.69 5.77 -4.71
C TYR A 102 14.77 4.64 -3.66
N ILE A 103 14.02 3.55 -3.84
CA ILE A 103 14.08 2.39 -2.95
C ILE A 103 15.31 1.52 -3.25
N VAL A 104 15.75 1.38 -4.50
CA VAL A 104 16.83 0.42 -4.86
C VAL A 104 18.19 1.05 -5.15
N CYS A 105 18.26 2.32 -5.53
CA CYS A 105 19.49 3.01 -5.93
C CYS A 105 19.92 4.11 -4.96
N GLU A 106 21.06 4.74 -5.24
CA GLU A 106 21.47 6.03 -4.67
C GLU A 106 20.77 7.19 -5.39
N ASP A 107 20.71 8.36 -4.74
CA ASP A 107 19.87 9.51 -5.10
C ASP A 107 20.11 10.07 -6.50
N GLU A 108 21.30 9.92 -7.08
CA GLU A 108 21.65 10.47 -8.39
C GLU A 108 20.86 9.81 -9.53
N ILE A 109 20.59 8.50 -9.43
CA ILE A 109 19.84 7.75 -10.45
C ILE A 109 18.36 8.18 -10.49
N PRO A 110 17.58 8.12 -9.39
CA PRO A 110 16.22 8.59 -9.38
C PRO A 110 16.13 10.11 -9.63
N SER A 111 17.14 10.91 -9.23
CA SER A 111 17.18 12.34 -9.58
C SER A 111 17.31 12.56 -11.09
N PHE A 112 18.14 11.78 -11.78
CA PHE A 112 18.22 11.79 -13.24
C PHE A 112 16.88 11.40 -13.87
N LEU A 113 16.26 10.31 -13.41
CA LEU A 113 14.95 9.86 -13.93
C LEU A 113 13.85 10.90 -13.69
N LYS A 114 13.85 11.56 -12.53
CA LYS A 114 12.93 12.66 -12.21
C LYS A 114 13.11 13.83 -13.17
N ALA A 115 14.34 14.24 -13.43
CA ALA A 115 14.64 15.29 -14.41
C ALA A 115 14.16 14.90 -15.82
N ALA A 116 14.37 13.64 -16.22
CA ALA A 116 13.98 13.14 -17.53
C ALA A 116 12.47 13.03 -17.71
N LEU A 117 11.77 12.46 -16.72
CA LEU A 117 10.39 12.02 -16.89
C LEU A 117 9.36 13.02 -16.34
N MET A 118 9.71 13.84 -15.35
CA MET A 118 8.75 14.68 -14.63
C MET A 118 9.00 16.19 -14.73
N ASN A 119 10.25 16.65 -14.60
CA ASN A 119 10.53 18.08 -14.46
C ASN A 119 9.99 18.91 -15.66
N ASN A 120 9.38 20.06 -15.36
CA ASN A 120 8.76 20.98 -16.31
C ASN A 120 7.62 20.36 -17.14
N SER A 121 7.01 19.26 -16.68
CA SER A 121 5.88 18.58 -17.33
C SER A 121 4.59 18.74 -16.52
N ARG A 122 3.46 18.33 -17.12
CA ARG A 122 2.17 18.26 -16.43
C ARG A 122 2.18 17.34 -15.20
N LEU A 123 3.15 16.42 -15.05
CA LEU A 123 3.24 15.50 -13.91
C LEU A 123 4.09 16.02 -12.75
N GLU A 124 4.62 17.25 -12.84
CA GLU A 124 5.48 17.80 -11.79
C GLU A 124 4.77 17.93 -10.43
N TYR A 125 3.44 18.13 -10.42
CA TYR A 125 2.64 18.14 -9.19
C TYR A 125 2.69 16.81 -8.44
N ALA A 126 2.92 15.70 -9.15
CA ALA A 126 2.87 14.37 -8.57
C ALA A 126 4.05 14.14 -7.61
N ASP A 127 5.18 14.82 -7.83
CA ASP A 127 6.42 14.66 -7.05
C ASP A 127 6.22 14.83 -5.53
N GLY A 128 5.42 15.84 -5.13
CA GLY A 128 5.09 16.08 -3.73
C GLY A 128 4.25 14.97 -3.09
N CYS A 129 3.45 14.26 -3.88
CA CYS A 129 2.61 13.16 -3.40
C CYS A 129 3.40 11.87 -3.14
N TYR A 130 4.47 11.64 -3.90
CA TYR A 130 5.23 10.39 -3.85
C TYR A 130 6.43 10.44 -2.89
N THR A 131 7.02 11.62 -2.69
CA THR A 131 8.19 11.78 -1.80
C THR A 131 7.90 11.30 -0.38
N SER A 132 6.70 11.58 0.16
CA SER A 132 6.27 11.12 1.49
C SER A 132 6.09 9.60 1.60
N LEU A 133 5.61 8.95 0.53
CA LEU A 133 5.38 7.51 0.46
C LEU A 133 6.71 6.72 0.52
N ILE A 134 7.76 7.27 -0.07
CA ILE A 134 9.06 6.60 -0.19
C ILE A 134 9.93 6.87 1.02
N SER A 135 9.81 8.04 1.66
CA SER A 135 10.53 8.31 2.91
C SER A 135 10.13 7.38 4.06
N SER A 136 9.06 6.60 3.90
CA SER A 136 8.46 5.79 4.96
C SER A 136 8.19 4.33 4.57
N TYR A 137 8.80 3.78 3.50
CA TYR A 137 8.55 2.38 3.10
C TYR A 137 8.95 1.38 4.19
N ILE A 138 8.30 0.21 4.19
CA ILE A 138 8.59 -0.89 5.11
C ILE A 138 8.80 -2.14 4.30
N TYR A 139 9.95 -2.78 4.50
CA TYR A 139 10.33 -4.00 3.81
C TYR A 139 10.59 -5.13 4.81
N GLY A 140 9.88 -6.24 4.64
CA GLY A 140 10.02 -7.44 5.45
C GLY A 140 10.49 -8.65 4.67
N MET A 141 10.99 -9.66 5.38
CA MET A 141 11.24 -10.98 4.83
C MET A 141 10.59 -12.07 5.69
N ILE A 142 10.08 -13.11 5.05
CA ILE A 142 9.51 -14.31 5.67
C ILE A 142 10.23 -15.51 5.05
N VAL A 143 10.85 -16.33 5.89
CA VAL A 143 11.57 -17.55 5.49
C VAL A 143 10.85 -18.75 6.08
N LEU A 144 10.24 -19.56 5.22
CA LEU A 144 9.50 -20.77 5.59
C LEU A 144 10.44 -21.98 5.69
N GLU A 145 10.03 -23.01 6.42
CA GLU A 145 10.88 -24.17 6.72
C GLU A 145 11.33 -24.97 5.50
N ASP A 146 10.56 -24.90 4.42
CA ASP A 146 10.83 -25.54 3.15
C ASP A 146 11.76 -24.73 2.25
N SER A 147 12.19 -23.53 2.65
CA SER A 147 13.03 -22.63 1.83
C SER A 147 14.43 -23.20 1.52
N ASP A 148 14.94 -22.93 0.32
CA ASP A 148 16.38 -23.03 0.06
C ASP A 148 17.15 -21.88 0.73
N LEU A 149 17.69 -22.16 1.92
CA LEU A 149 18.50 -21.19 2.67
C LEU A 149 19.78 -20.77 1.95
N TYR A 150 20.35 -21.62 1.07
CA TYR A 150 21.53 -21.23 0.29
C TYR A 150 21.16 -20.24 -0.80
N ALA A 151 19.99 -20.38 -1.42
CA ALA A 151 19.47 -19.39 -2.35
C ALA A 151 19.26 -18.03 -1.65
N VAL A 152 18.58 -18.01 -0.49
CA VAL A 152 18.38 -16.79 0.32
C VAL A 152 19.71 -16.06 0.57
N ILE A 153 20.71 -16.82 1.01
CA ILE A 153 22.03 -16.29 1.38
C ILE A 153 22.82 -15.85 0.14
N SER A 154 22.71 -16.58 -0.96
CA SER A 154 23.34 -16.18 -2.23
C SER A 154 22.78 -14.86 -2.73
N TYR A 155 21.46 -14.65 -2.63
CA TYR A 155 20.83 -13.36 -2.93
C TYR A 155 21.36 -12.25 -2.02
N PHE A 156 21.45 -12.48 -0.71
CA PHE A 156 22.05 -11.51 0.20
C PHE A 156 23.50 -11.17 -0.13
N ARG A 157 24.28 -12.13 -0.65
CA ARG A 157 25.67 -11.88 -1.06
C ARG A 157 25.72 -11.02 -2.32
N ALA A 158 24.87 -11.31 -3.30
CA ALA A 158 24.79 -10.55 -4.55
C ALA A 158 24.32 -9.11 -4.33
N THR A 159 23.45 -8.89 -3.33
CA THR A 159 22.86 -7.58 -3.04
C THR A 159 22.99 -7.21 -1.55
N SER A 160 24.21 -7.26 -1.03
CA SER A 160 24.50 -7.05 0.41
C SER A 160 24.01 -5.71 0.95
N PHE A 161 24.03 -4.66 0.11
CA PHE A 161 23.49 -3.35 0.48
C PHE A 161 21.97 -3.36 0.76
N PHE A 162 21.20 -4.27 0.17
CA PHE A 162 19.75 -4.35 0.43
C PHE A 162 19.41 -4.91 1.80
N LEU A 163 20.35 -5.59 2.47
CA LEU A 163 20.17 -5.95 3.88
C LEU A 163 19.84 -4.70 4.71
N PHE A 164 20.36 -3.51 4.34
CA PHE A 164 20.20 -2.28 5.15
C PHE A 164 18.79 -1.72 5.05
N LYS A 165 18.01 -2.24 4.12
CA LYS A 165 16.65 -1.83 3.82
C LYS A 165 15.63 -2.78 4.48
N ILE A 166 16.08 -3.90 5.06
CA ILE A 166 15.20 -4.89 5.69
C ILE A 166 14.88 -4.48 7.12
N HIS A 167 13.58 -4.27 7.38
CA HIS A 167 13.07 -3.83 8.68
C HIS A 167 12.81 -4.99 9.65
N TYR A 168 12.52 -6.18 9.11
CA TYR A 168 12.31 -7.39 9.90
C TYR A 168 12.49 -8.64 9.03
N ILE A 169 12.99 -9.71 9.66
CA ILE A 169 13.10 -11.04 9.05
C ILE A 169 12.40 -12.03 9.97
N TYR A 170 11.28 -12.61 9.51
CA TYR A 170 10.61 -13.70 10.21
C TYR A 170 11.12 -15.02 9.68
N VAL A 171 11.60 -15.87 10.57
CA VAL A 171 12.11 -17.20 10.24
C VAL A 171 11.28 -18.25 10.97
N GLN A 172 10.83 -19.27 10.24
CA GLN A 172 10.08 -20.35 10.87
C GLN A 172 10.96 -21.06 11.90
N GLU A 173 10.40 -21.34 13.08
CA GLU A 173 11.15 -21.81 14.25
C GLU A 173 12.03 -23.04 13.95
N SER A 174 11.53 -23.98 13.14
CA SER A 174 12.20 -25.22 12.75
C SER A 174 13.55 -25.02 12.04
N ILE A 175 13.75 -23.88 11.35
CA ILE A 175 14.97 -23.60 10.57
C ILE A 175 15.81 -22.45 11.13
N LYS A 176 15.38 -21.80 12.22
CA LYS A 176 16.05 -20.61 12.78
C LYS A 176 17.54 -20.82 13.01
N GLN A 177 17.91 -21.90 13.70
CA GLN A 177 19.31 -22.17 14.05
C GLN A 177 20.18 -22.37 12.82
N LYS A 178 19.67 -23.09 11.83
CA LYS A 178 20.37 -23.30 10.55
C LYS A 178 20.53 -21.97 9.81
N PHE A 179 19.48 -21.16 9.75
CA PHE A 179 19.53 -19.85 9.10
C PHE A 179 20.57 -18.92 9.75
N LEU A 180 20.56 -18.81 11.08
CA LEU A 180 21.53 -17.99 11.83
C LEU A 180 22.97 -18.47 11.61
N TRP A 181 23.20 -19.79 11.64
CA TRP A 181 24.53 -20.36 11.39
C TRP A 181 25.03 -20.04 9.97
N ILE A 182 24.18 -20.13 8.96
CA ILE A 182 24.57 -19.79 7.58
C ILE A 182 24.85 -18.28 7.47
N LEU A 183 24.02 -17.42 8.07
CA LEU A 183 24.27 -15.98 8.11
C LEU A 183 25.63 -15.66 8.73
N GLU A 184 25.92 -16.19 9.92
CA GLU A 184 27.20 -15.98 10.61
C GLU A 184 28.39 -16.44 9.76
N LYS A 185 28.26 -17.59 9.09
CA LYS A 185 29.30 -18.16 8.23
C LYS A 185 29.66 -17.28 7.03
N TYR A 186 28.68 -16.64 6.38
CA TYR A 186 28.90 -15.90 5.14
C TYR A 186 28.98 -14.38 5.32
N PHE A 187 28.52 -13.87 6.47
CA PHE A 187 28.45 -12.44 6.76
C PHE A 187 29.13 -12.09 8.09
N GLN A 188 30.20 -12.79 8.47
CA GLN A 188 30.84 -12.69 9.80
C GLN A 188 31.11 -11.24 10.25
N ASP A 189 31.60 -10.38 9.35
CA ASP A 189 31.90 -8.97 9.63
C ASP A 189 30.63 -8.11 9.78
N LEU A 190 29.57 -8.43 9.02
CA LEU A 190 28.28 -7.74 9.07
C LEU A 190 27.43 -8.23 10.25
N TYR A 191 27.46 -9.51 10.55
CA TYR A 191 26.70 -10.15 11.64
C TYR A 191 27.19 -9.68 13.02
N THR A 192 28.49 -9.44 13.17
CA THR A 192 29.08 -8.95 14.43
C THR A 192 28.89 -7.44 14.64
N SER A 193 28.76 -6.67 13.56
CA SER A 193 28.55 -5.22 13.61
C SER A 193 27.08 -4.81 13.58
N TRP A 194 26.17 -5.72 13.24
CA TRP A 194 24.77 -5.40 12.98
C TRP A 194 23.78 -6.41 13.56
N ASN A 195 22.92 -5.90 14.43
CA ASN A 195 21.74 -6.62 14.90
C ASN A 195 20.64 -6.63 13.84
N LEU A 196 20.65 -7.62 12.94
CA LEU A 196 19.51 -7.85 12.05
C LEU A 196 18.26 -8.17 12.87
N PRO A 197 17.10 -7.54 12.59
CA PRO A 197 15.86 -7.74 13.33
C PRO A 197 15.20 -9.08 12.94
N ILE A 198 15.75 -10.18 13.47
CA ILE A 198 15.30 -11.55 13.21
C ILE A 198 14.31 -12.00 14.28
N PHE A 199 13.12 -12.36 13.84
CA PHE A 199 12.03 -12.87 14.67
C PHE A 199 11.70 -14.31 14.27
N THR A 200 11.05 -15.03 15.18
CA THR A 200 10.57 -16.38 14.93
C THR A 200 9.06 -16.43 14.95
N PHE A 201 8.51 -17.29 14.10
CA PHE A 201 7.11 -17.68 14.15
C PHE A 201 7.00 -19.20 14.13
N HIS A 202 5.98 -19.72 14.81
CA HIS A 202 5.71 -21.15 14.82
C HIS A 202 4.66 -21.51 13.75
N ARG A 203 3.57 -20.72 13.67
CA ARG A 203 2.48 -20.93 12.71
C ARG A 203 2.33 -19.76 11.74
N LYS A 204 1.89 -20.06 10.50
CA LYS A 204 1.62 -19.04 9.47
C LYS A 204 0.57 -18.00 9.93
N GLN A 205 -0.36 -18.36 10.80
CA GLN A 205 -1.36 -17.44 11.35
C GLN A 205 -0.74 -16.30 12.18
N GLU A 206 0.41 -16.52 12.82
CA GLU A 206 1.11 -15.49 13.59
C GLU A 206 1.58 -14.34 12.68
N LEU A 207 1.86 -14.64 11.41
CA LEU A 207 2.26 -13.65 10.42
C LEU A 207 1.14 -12.64 10.10
N LEU A 208 -0.11 -12.99 10.40
CA LEU A 208 -1.25 -12.11 10.18
C LEU A 208 -1.30 -10.97 11.20
N TYR A 209 -0.74 -11.14 12.40
CA TYR A 209 -0.61 -10.06 13.38
C TYR A 209 0.44 -9.01 12.96
N ILE A 210 1.41 -9.40 12.13
CA ILE A 210 2.38 -8.47 11.51
C ILE A 210 1.66 -7.54 10.53
N ARG A 211 0.53 -7.96 9.95
CA ARG A 211 -0.32 -7.10 9.11
C ARG A 211 -0.82 -5.89 9.90
N THR A 212 -1.10 -6.05 11.19
CA THR A 212 -1.72 -5.04 12.05
C THR A 212 -0.75 -4.16 12.83
N LEU A 213 0.46 -4.64 13.16
CA LEU A 213 1.45 -3.81 13.88
C LEU A 213 1.96 -2.63 13.04
N ILE A 214 1.88 -2.74 11.72
CA ILE A 214 2.38 -1.75 10.78
C ILE A 214 1.20 -0.92 10.28
N LEU A 215 0.60 -0.15 11.19
CA LEU A 215 -0.32 0.95 10.84
C LEU A 215 0.47 2.16 10.38
N ASN A 216 1.40 1.97 9.43
CA ASN A 216 1.99 3.11 8.76
C ASN A 216 1.12 3.37 7.53
N LEU A 217 0.09 4.19 7.74
CA LEU A 217 -0.94 4.47 6.75
C LEU A 217 -0.36 5.09 5.47
N GLU A 218 0.90 5.51 5.44
CA GLU A 218 1.55 6.16 4.29
C GLU A 218 2.77 5.41 3.75
N SER A 219 3.13 4.27 4.34
CA SER A 219 4.23 3.47 3.81
C SER A 219 3.79 2.62 2.62
N VAL A 220 4.72 2.43 1.67
CA VAL A 220 4.70 1.27 0.77
C VAL A 220 5.17 0.06 1.57
N ASN A 221 4.34 -0.97 1.67
CA ASN A 221 4.63 -2.20 2.40
C ASN A 221 5.02 -3.31 1.44
N MET A 222 6.25 -3.78 1.58
CA MET A 222 6.83 -4.82 0.76
C MET A 222 7.22 -6.03 1.62
N VAL A 223 7.08 -7.22 1.07
CA VAL A 223 7.55 -8.44 1.72
C VAL A 223 8.15 -9.42 0.72
N SER A 224 9.23 -10.08 1.10
CA SER A 224 9.73 -11.26 0.38
C SER A 224 9.37 -12.53 1.16
N ILE A 225 8.82 -13.52 0.47
CA ILE A 225 8.46 -14.83 0.99
C ILE A 225 9.38 -15.85 0.33
N TRP A 226 10.12 -16.60 1.13
CA TRP A 226 10.96 -17.71 0.68
C TRP A 226 10.27 -19.02 1.04
N SER A 227 10.11 -19.89 0.04
CA SER A 227 9.48 -21.21 0.12
C SER A 227 9.61 -21.94 -1.21
N GLU A 228 9.90 -23.23 -1.17
CA GLU A 228 9.93 -24.07 -2.37
C GLU A 228 8.51 -24.48 -2.82
N ASP A 229 7.52 -24.44 -1.92
CA ASP A 229 6.10 -24.54 -2.26
C ASP A 229 5.53 -23.18 -2.77
N ILE A 230 5.71 -22.95 -4.06
CA ILE A 230 5.22 -21.76 -4.77
C ILE A 230 3.70 -21.57 -4.62
N THR A 231 2.92 -22.65 -4.51
CA THR A 231 1.46 -22.55 -4.37
C THR A 231 1.12 -21.99 -2.99
N ALA A 232 1.69 -22.57 -1.94
CA ALA A 232 1.51 -22.08 -0.58
C ALA A 232 2.06 -20.66 -0.39
N ALA A 233 3.16 -20.31 -1.06
CA ALA A 233 3.71 -18.95 -1.05
C ALA A 233 2.76 -17.92 -1.69
N LYS A 234 2.15 -18.25 -2.84
CA LYS A 234 1.14 -17.38 -3.49
C LYS A 234 -0.13 -17.22 -2.65
N GLU A 235 -0.56 -18.28 -1.97
CA GLU A 235 -1.68 -18.21 -1.03
C GLU A 235 -1.35 -17.30 0.16
N LEU A 236 -0.17 -17.45 0.76
CA LEU A 236 0.30 -16.59 1.85
C LEU A 236 0.43 -15.12 1.39
N ALA A 237 0.98 -14.87 0.20
CA ALA A 237 1.08 -13.53 -0.37
C ALA A 237 -0.31 -12.87 -0.54
N THR A 238 -1.28 -13.63 -1.05
CA THR A 238 -2.68 -13.17 -1.18
C THR A 238 -3.33 -12.90 0.18
N LEU A 239 -2.92 -13.63 1.22
CA LEU A 239 -3.41 -13.47 2.59
C LEU A 239 -2.82 -12.24 3.29
N LEU A 240 -1.53 -11.98 3.10
CA LEU A 240 -0.82 -10.85 3.70
C LEU A 240 -1.21 -9.51 3.06
N ARG A 241 -1.60 -9.50 1.78
CA ARG A 241 -2.06 -8.32 1.02
C ARG A 241 -1.11 -7.12 1.14
N ARG A 242 0.20 -7.36 1.02
CA ARG A 242 1.20 -6.28 0.96
C ARG A 242 1.15 -5.61 -0.40
N ASP A 243 1.56 -4.34 -0.48
CA ASP A 243 1.52 -3.57 -1.73
C ASP A 243 2.33 -4.28 -2.83
N ILE A 244 3.48 -4.82 -2.45
CA ILE A 244 4.29 -5.73 -3.29
C ILE A 244 4.76 -6.92 -2.46
N THR A 245 4.59 -8.12 -3.02
CA THR A 245 5.12 -9.36 -2.47
C THR A 245 6.06 -10.01 -3.48
N PHE A 246 7.26 -10.34 -3.06
CA PHE A 246 8.23 -11.12 -3.83
C PHE A 246 8.20 -12.56 -3.34
N ILE A 247 8.25 -13.55 -4.24
CA ILE A 247 8.42 -14.96 -3.88
C ILE A 247 9.77 -15.42 -4.42
N ASN A 248 10.62 -15.96 -3.53
CA ASN A 248 11.98 -16.43 -3.81
C ASN A 248 12.89 -15.41 -4.51
N THR A 249 12.60 -14.12 -4.31
CA THR A 249 13.43 -13.00 -4.76
C THR A 249 13.22 -11.82 -3.82
N HIS A 250 13.99 -10.74 -3.99
CA HIS A 250 13.76 -9.47 -3.33
C HIS A 250 14.20 -8.29 -4.19
N PHE A 251 13.44 -7.18 -4.10
CA PHE A 251 13.70 -5.94 -4.84
C PHE A 251 13.85 -6.11 -6.36
N GLU A 252 13.20 -7.12 -6.94
CA GLU A 252 13.19 -7.38 -8.37
C GLU A 252 11.88 -6.91 -8.99
N PHE A 253 11.91 -5.76 -9.66
CA PHE A 253 10.73 -5.05 -10.16
C PHE A 253 10.55 -5.25 -11.68
N CYS A 254 9.31 -5.09 -12.17
CA CYS A 254 8.95 -5.11 -13.59
C CYS A 254 8.14 -3.85 -13.99
N SER A 255 7.90 -3.66 -15.29
CA SER A 255 7.31 -2.44 -15.85
C SER A 255 5.83 -2.20 -15.53
N ASP A 256 5.08 -3.26 -15.19
CA ASP A 256 3.64 -3.17 -14.96
C ASP A 256 3.26 -2.97 -13.47
N ILE A 257 4.24 -2.64 -12.63
CA ILE A 257 4.02 -2.34 -11.22
C ILE A 257 3.39 -0.96 -11.09
N THR A 258 2.29 -0.90 -10.33
CA THR A 258 1.61 0.35 -10.01
C THR A 258 1.55 0.52 -8.51
N PHE A 259 2.01 1.63 -7.95
CA PHE A 259 1.73 1.91 -6.54
C PHE A 259 0.27 2.36 -6.39
N SER A 260 -0.44 1.78 -5.44
CA SER A 260 -1.77 2.25 -5.08
C SER A 260 -1.63 3.59 -4.40
N TRP A 261 -2.11 4.64 -5.06
CA TRP A 261 -2.04 5.97 -4.50
C TRP A 261 -2.87 6.02 -3.24
N LYS A 262 -2.21 6.27 -2.12
CA LYS A 262 -2.89 6.83 -0.95
C LYS A 262 -2.98 8.32 -1.22
N LYS A 263 -3.85 8.71 -2.16
CA LYS A 263 -4.03 10.12 -2.53
C LYS A 263 -4.27 10.88 -1.23
N ILE A 264 -3.49 11.94 -1.01
CA ILE A 264 -3.69 12.92 0.06
C ILE A 264 -5.09 13.55 -0.01
N VAL A 265 -5.79 13.40 -1.14
CA VAL A 265 -7.13 13.92 -1.41
C VAL A 265 -8.18 12.82 -1.67
N SER A 266 -7.91 11.55 -1.31
CA SER A 266 -8.94 10.50 -1.41
C SER A 266 -9.97 10.69 -0.29
N PRO A 267 -11.29 10.50 -0.52
CA PRO A 267 -12.28 10.44 0.56
C PRO A 267 -12.00 9.33 1.59
N PHE A 268 -10.96 8.52 1.36
CA PHE A 268 -10.48 7.43 2.18
C PHE A 268 -9.10 7.71 2.79
N ASN A 269 -8.98 7.50 4.11
CA ASN A 269 -7.76 7.58 4.94
C ASN A 269 -7.33 8.97 5.46
N TRP A 270 -8.28 9.74 5.97
CA TRP A 270 -8.07 11.06 6.60
C TRP A 270 -7.48 11.03 8.03
N PHE A 271 -6.99 9.89 8.49
CA PHE A 271 -6.56 9.73 9.88
C PHE A 271 -5.39 10.65 10.23
N ARG A 272 -4.50 10.95 9.27
CA ARG A 272 -3.37 11.85 9.51
C ARG A 272 -3.87 13.25 9.80
N GLU A 273 -4.76 13.78 8.99
CA GLU A 273 -5.36 15.11 9.15
C GLU A 273 -6.11 15.18 10.48
N LEU A 274 -6.83 14.11 10.85
CA LEU A 274 -7.51 14.00 12.15
C LEU A 274 -6.54 13.98 13.35
N LEU A 275 -5.40 13.29 13.22
CA LEU A 275 -4.40 13.18 14.27
C LEU A 275 -3.55 14.46 14.41
N GLN A 276 -3.48 15.28 13.35
CA GLN A 276 -2.72 16.54 13.30
C GLN A 276 -3.58 17.78 13.53
N ALA A 277 -4.91 17.67 13.45
CA ALA A 277 -5.81 18.79 13.70
C ALA A 277 -5.77 19.21 15.16
N ASP A 278 -5.55 20.51 15.41
CA ASP A 278 -5.83 21.16 16.70
C ASP A 278 -7.35 21.28 16.86
N LEU A 279 -7.97 20.17 17.25
CA LEU A 279 -9.39 20.09 17.54
C LEU A 279 -9.67 20.94 18.79
N LYS A 280 -10.42 22.04 18.62
CA LYS A 280 -10.81 22.89 19.74
C LYS A 280 -11.77 22.11 20.63
N ASP A 281 -11.65 22.29 21.94
CA ASP A 281 -12.56 21.64 22.88
C ASP A 281 -14.00 22.12 22.62
N GLY A 282 -14.93 21.16 22.53
CA GLY A 282 -16.34 21.47 22.40
C GLY A 282 -16.88 21.99 23.73
N ASP A 283 -17.27 23.26 23.81
CA ASP A 283 -17.71 23.90 25.07
C ASP A 283 -19.20 23.69 25.40
N ILE A 284 -19.89 22.76 24.73
CA ILE A 284 -21.34 22.61 24.85
C ILE A 284 -21.72 21.51 25.85
N ASN A 285 -22.56 21.87 26.83
CA ASN A 285 -23.19 20.91 27.72
C ASN A 285 -24.42 20.26 27.04
N PRO A 286 -24.40 18.94 26.75
CA PRO A 286 -25.48 18.26 26.03
C PRO A 286 -26.81 18.26 26.80
N LYS A 287 -26.78 18.42 28.14
CA LYS A 287 -27.99 18.45 28.98
C LYS A 287 -28.84 19.71 28.83
N LYS A 288 -28.33 20.74 28.14
CA LYS A 288 -29.03 22.02 27.95
C LYS A 288 -29.89 22.08 26.68
N TYR A 289 -29.88 21.04 25.85
CA TYR A 289 -30.56 21.03 24.56
C TYR A 289 -31.64 19.94 24.47
N VAL A 290 -32.65 20.20 23.63
CA VAL A 290 -33.91 19.42 23.53
C VAL A 290 -33.85 18.36 22.41
N GLY A 291 -32.79 18.35 21.58
CA GLY A 291 -32.61 17.38 20.49
C GLY A 291 -31.94 16.07 20.91
N SER A 292 -31.78 15.17 19.94
CA SER A 292 -31.05 13.91 20.16
C SER A 292 -29.57 14.18 20.44
N VAL A 293 -28.99 13.37 21.33
CA VAL A 293 -27.54 13.39 21.62
C VAL A 293 -26.93 12.18 20.92
N ASN A 294 -26.05 12.45 19.95
CA ASN A 294 -25.36 11.45 19.16
C ASN A 294 -23.90 11.38 19.64
N ASP A 295 -23.61 10.32 20.38
CA ASP A 295 -22.26 9.99 20.85
C ASP A 295 -21.39 9.43 19.71
N LEU A 296 -20.12 9.14 19.99
CA LEU A 296 -19.26 8.41 19.06
C LEU A 296 -19.63 6.93 19.06
N PHE A 297 -19.35 6.18 18.00
CA PHE A 297 -19.59 4.73 17.97
C PHE A 297 -18.31 3.98 17.61
N TYR A 298 -17.78 3.21 18.56
CA TYR A 298 -16.67 2.29 18.34
C TYR A 298 -16.63 1.20 19.42
N ASN A 299 -16.00 0.06 19.13
CA ASN A 299 -16.08 -1.16 19.95
C ASN A 299 -17.53 -1.64 20.17
N GLY A 300 -18.40 -1.43 19.18
CA GLY A 300 -19.77 -1.95 19.18
C GLY A 300 -20.71 -1.26 20.17
N ARG A 301 -20.33 -0.08 20.67
CA ARG A 301 -21.11 0.69 21.62
C ARG A 301 -20.97 2.19 21.40
N TRP A 302 -21.96 2.93 21.87
CA TRP A 302 -21.92 4.38 21.97
C TRP A 302 -20.93 4.83 23.06
N GLN A 303 -20.13 5.86 22.76
CA GLN A 303 -19.03 6.32 23.59
C GLN A 303 -19.10 7.84 23.69
N LYS A 304 -19.08 8.34 24.92
CA LYS A 304 -18.90 9.77 25.16
C LYS A 304 -17.48 10.18 24.72
N PRO A 305 -17.31 11.37 24.14
CA PRO A 305 -16.00 11.87 23.77
C PRO A 305 -15.11 12.03 25.00
N VAL A 306 -13.82 11.76 24.88
CA VAL A 306 -12.87 11.72 26.03
C VAL A 306 -12.88 13.02 26.83
N LYS A 307 -12.96 14.16 26.15
CA LYS A 307 -13.03 15.49 26.79
C LYS A 307 -14.45 15.97 27.11
N ASN A 308 -15.47 15.13 26.91
CA ASN A 308 -16.89 15.46 27.06
C ASN A 308 -17.36 16.67 26.22
N GLY A 309 -16.66 16.98 25.12
CA GLY A 309 -17.02 18.09 24.25
C GLY A 309 -18.09 17.72 23.22
N TYR A 310 -19.03 18.64 22.97
CA TYR A 310 -20.10 18.45 21.98
C TYR A 310 -20.26 19.70 21.10
N TRP A 311 -20.92 19.52 19.96
CA TRP A 311 -21.30 20.58 19.02
C TRP A 311 -22.75 20.39 18.56
N ILE A 312 -23.34 21.42 17.95
CA ILE A 312 -24.76 21.43 17.56
C ILE A 312 -24.88 21.63 16.06
N HIS A 313 -25.75 20.84 15.46
CA HIS A 313 -26.14 20.96 14.06
C HIS A 313 -27.53 20.34 13.86
N ASP A 314 -28.36 20.97 13.03
CA ASP A 314 -29.74 20.54 12.75
C ASP A 314 -30.56 20.18 14.00
N ARG A 315 -30.43 21.02 15.04
CA ARG A 315 -31.08 20.88 16.35
C ARG A 315 -30.67 19.63 17.15
N ASN A 316 -29.73 18.84 16.66
CA ASN A 316 -29.14 17.70 17.36
C ASN A 316 -27.79 18.07 17.97
N THR A 317 -27.41 17.33 19.01
CA THR A 317 -26.11 17.47 19.68
C THR A 317 -25.23 16.30 19.27
N TYR A 318 -24.01 16.58 18.81
CA TYR A 318 -23.07 15.57 18.36
C TYR A 318 -21.79 15.63 19.19
N ALA A 319 -21.23 14.47 19.51
CA ALA A 319 -19.95 14.38 20.16
C ALA A 319 -18.85 15.05 19.31
N HIS A 320 -17.90 15.70 19.96
CA HIS A 320 -16.68 16.20 19.34
C HIS A 320 -15.54 15.25 19.67
N ALA A 321 -15.19 14.37 18.73
CA ALA A 321 -14.09 13.42 18.90
C ALA A 321 -12.77 14.15 19.09
N THR A 322 -11.96 13.69 20.04
CA THR A 322 -10.57 14.14 20.21
C THR A 322 -9.59 13.21 19.49
N ARG A 323 -8.31 13.57 19.50
CA ARG A 323 -7.24 12.68 19.01
C ARG A 323 -7.26 11.32 19.71
N GLU A 324 -7.50 11.29 21.01
CA GLU A 324 -7.60 10.05 21.79
C GLU A 324 -8.78 9.20 21.34
N ASP A 325 -9.94 9.80 21.07
CA ASP A 325 -11.11 9.10 20.52
C ASP A 325 -10.79 8.48 19.14
N VAL A 326 -10.09 9.22 18.27
CA VAL A 326 -9.64 8.72 16.96
C VAL A 326 -8.75 7.49 17.11
N ILE A 327 -7.76 7.53 18.01
CA ILE A 327 -6.84 6.40 18.26
C ILE A 327 -7.60 5.16 18.76
N LEU A 328 -8.54 5.34 19.69
CA LEU A 328 -9.35 4.24 20.22
C LEU A 328 -10.25 3.63 19.14
N CYS A 329 -10.83 4.46 18.27
CA CYS A 329 -11.67 4.02 17.16
C CYS A 329 -10.86 3.27 16.08
N ILE A 330 -9.66 3.75 15.74
CA ILE A 330 -8.74 3.04 14.84
C ILE A 330 -8.39 1.67 15.42
N LYS A 331 -8.02 1.61 16.70
CA LYS A 331 -7.69 0.34 17.38
C LYS A 331 -8.85 -0.66 17.28
N SER A 332 -10.07 -0.21 17.53
CA SER A 332 -11.28 -1.03 17.36
C SER A 332 -11.40 -1.62 15.95
N SER A 333 -11.19 -0.79 14.93
CA SER A 333 -11.28 -1.20 13.53
C SER A 333 -10.19 -2.20 13.14
N VAL A 334 -8.98 -1.98 13.67
CA VAL A 334 -7.81 -2.83 13.39
C VAL A 334 -7.99 -4.21 13.97
N GLU A 335 -8.45 -4.31 15.21
CA GLU A 335 -8.76 -5.59 15.86
C GLU A 335 -9.82 -6.36 15.05
N ALA A 336 -10.90 -5.70 14.63
CA ALA A 336 -11.95 -6.30 13.80
C ALA A 336 -11.47 -6.69 12.38
N SER A 337 -10.51 -5.95 11.82
CA SER A 337 -10.05 -6.16 10.44
C SER A 337 -9.37 -7.50 10.22
N ILE A 338 -8.78 -8.08 11.28
CA ILE A 338 -8.12 -9.39 11.23
C ILE A 338 -9.14 -10.43 10.76
N ASP A 339 -10.25 -10.57 11.47
CA ASP A 339 -11.26 -11.58 11.16
C ASP A 339 -12.09 -11.19 9.93
N TRP A 340 -12.48 -9.92 9.82
CA TRP A 340 -13.36 -9.45 8.75
C TRP A 340 -12.76 -9.60 7.35
N SER A 341 -11.48 -9.29 7.22
CA SER A 341 -10.79 -9.36 5.93
C SER A 341 -10.45 -10.79 5.48
N LEU A 342 -10.37 -11.72 6.44
CA LEU A 342 -10.18 -13.17 6.23
C LEU A 342 -11.49 -13.89 5.94
N LEU A 343 -12.62 -13.33 6.37
CA LEU A 343 -13.93 -13.89 6.11
C LEU A 343 -14.14 -14.08 4.59
N PRO A 344 -14.63 -15.23 4.10
CA PRO A 344 -14.84 -15.43 2.68
C PRO A 344 -15.81 -14.39 2.10
N ILE A 345 -15.57 -13.98 0.84
CA ILE A 345 -16.43 -13.00 0.16
C ILE A 345 -17.90 -13.46 0.10
N VAL A 346 -18.15 -14.77 0.03
CA VAL A 346 -19.51 -15.34 0.02
C VAL A 346 -20.23 -15.02 1.34
N SER A 347 -19.55 -15.19 2.47
CA SER A 347 -20.09 -14.86 3.79
C SER A 347 -20.30 -13.35 3.95
N ARG A 348 -19.38 -12.52 3.44
CA ARG A 348 -19.57 -11.06 3.43
C ARG A 348 -20.75 -10.62 2.56
N LYS A 349 -20.97 -11.28 1.41
CA LYS A 349 -22.15 -11.06 0.56
C LYS A 349 -23.45 -11.42 1.28
N GLU A 350 -23.45 -12.49 2.08
CA GLU A 350 -24.62 -12.89 2.88
C GLU A 350 -24.95 -11.83 3.95
N ILE A 351 -23.95 -11.34 4.67
CA ILE A 351 -24.13 -10.22 5.63
C ILE A 351 -24.67 -8.98 4.94
N LEU A 352 -24.18 -8.64 3.74
CA LEU A 352 -24.70 -7.51 2.96
C LEU A 352 -26.15 -7.73 2.47
N LYS A 353 -26.55 -8.96 2.12
CA LYS A 353 -27.95 -9.28 1.80
C LYS A 353 -28.85 -9.12 3.03
N ASN A 354 -28.38 -9.53 4.21
CA ASN A 354 -29.11 -9.33 5.46
C ASN A 354 -29.23 -7.84 5.79
N LEU A 355 -28.20 -7.04 5.50
CA LEU A 355 -28.23 -5.59 5.64
C LEU A 355 -29.28 -4.96 4.72
N ALA A 356 -29.30 -5.32 3.43
CA ALA A 356 -30.32 -4.84 2.50
C ALA A 356 -31.73 -5.20 2.98
N SER A 357 -31.95 -6.44 3.40
CA SER A 357 -33.26 -6.89 3.93
C SER A 357 -33.66 -6.11 5.20
N THR A 358 -32.70 -5.83 6.08
CA THR A 358 -32.94 -5.04 7.30
C THR A 358 -33.28 -3.59 6.96
N LEU A 359 -32.62 -3.00 5.97
CA LEU A 359 -32.93 -1.66 5.47
C LEU A 359 -34.35 -1.59 4.89
N GLU A 360 -34.75 -2.55 4.06
CA GLU A 360 -36.12 -2.63 3.50
C GLU A 360 -37.18 -2.72 4.60
N CYS A 361 -36.97 -3.59 5.60
CA CYS A 361 -37.87 -3.74 6.75
C CYS A 361 -38.02 -2.45 7.57
N ASN A 362 -37.04 -1.54 7.50
CA ASN A 362 -37.07 -0.23 8.16
C ASN A 362 -37.45 0.91 7.19
N GLY A 363 -37.96 0.59 6.00
CA GLY A 363 -38.44 1.56 5.01
C GLY A 363 -37.35 2.27 4.22
N LYS A 364 -36.11 1.77 4.24
CA LYS A 364 -34.94 2.35 3.56
C LYS A 364 -34.69 1.64 2.21
N PHE A 365 -35.68 1.69 1.33
CA PHE A 365 -35.69 0.95 0.07
C PHE A 365 -34.55 1.35 -0.88
N ASP A 366 -34.30 2.64 -1.07
CA ASP A 366 -33.24 3.13 -1.97
C ASP A 366 -31.87 2.63 -1.52
N LEU A 367 -31.57 2.72 -0.21
CA LEU A 367 -30.30 2.24 0.35
C LEU A 367 -30.16 0.71 0.23
N ALA A 368 -31.26 -0.03 0.40
CA ALA A 368 -31.24 -1.47 0.21
C ALA A 368 -30.94 -1.84 -1.25
N GLU A 369 -31.54 -1.13 -2.21
CA GLU A 369 -31.25 -1.30 -3.63
C GLU A 369 -29.77 -0.99 -3.94
N THR A 370 -29.21 0.09 -3.39
CA THR A 370 -27.77 0.41 -3.53
C THR A 370 -26.89 -0.74 -3.04
N VAL A 371 -27.18 -1.30 -1.86
CA VAL A 371 -26.44 -2.44 -1.29
C VAL A 371 -26.56 -3.67 -2.20
N LEU A 372 -27.76 -4.00 -2.68
CA LEU A 372 -28.00 -5.15 -3.55
C LEU A 372 -27.29 -5.00 -4.91
N ASN A 373 -27.32 -3.81 -5.50
CA ASN A 373 -26.63 -3.53 -6.75
C ASN A 373 -25.10 -3.64 -6.57
N THR A 374 -24.58 -3.20 -5.44
CA THR A 374 -23.16 -3.36 -5.08
C THR A 374 -22.73 -4.84 -5.02
N ILE A 375 -23.58 -5.73 -4.49
CA ILE A 375 -23.29 -7.17 -4.43
C ILE A 375 -23.15 -7.77 -5.85
N LYS A 376 -23.93 -7.29 -6.82
CA LYS A 376 -23.86 -7.72 -8.22
C LYS A 376 -22.53 -7.32 -8.86
N LEU A 377 -22.00 -6.15 -8.49
CA LEU A 377 -20.71 -5.63 -8.98
C LEU A 377 -19.49 -6.40 -8.46
N GLY A 378 -19.63 -7.17 -7.37
CA GLY A 378 -18.52 -7.90 -6.74
C GLY A 378 -17.75 -8.88 -7.64
N ASN A 379 -18.25 -9.21 -8.84
CA ASN A 379 -17.51 -10.01 -9.82
C ASN A 379 -16.34 -9.25 -10.46
N LEU A 380 -16.44 -7.92 -10.62
CA LEU A 380 -15.35 -7.08 -11.16
C LEU A 380 -14.13 -7.05 -10.22
N ILE A 381 -14.38 -7.04 -8.91
CA ILE A 381 -13.37 -6.94 -7.84
C ILE A 381 -12.43 -8.16 -7.81
N ARG A 382 -12.86 -9.30 -8.36
CA ARG A 382 -12.11 -10.57 -8.30
C ARG A 382 -11.06 -10.72 -9.41
N SER A 383 -11.00 -9.79 -10.36
CA SER A 383 -10.07 -9.93 -11.49
C SER A 383 -8.61 -9.93 -10.99
N LYS A 384 -7.96 -11.08 -11.16
CA LYS A 384 -6.50 -11.20 -11.02
C LYS A 384 -5.93 -11.09 -12.43
N LEU A 385 -5.20 -10.03 -12.70
CA LEU A 385 -4.42 -9.90 -13.93
C LEU A 385 -3.11 -10.66 -13.70
N LYS A 386 -2.91 -11.71 -14.49
CA LYS A 386 -1.64 -12.42 -14.53
C LYS A 386 -0.91 -12.00 -15.80
N TRP A 387 0.26 -11.42 -15.62
CA TRP A 387 1.19 -11.11 -16.68
C TRP A 387 2.46 -11.93 -16.49
N GLN A 388 3.11 -12.28 -17.59
CA GLN A 388 4.29 -13.12 -17.57
C GLN A 388 5.20 -12.69 -18.72
N ASP A 389 6.47 -12.43 -18.42
CA ASP A 389 7.53 -12.34 -19.43
C ASP A 389 8.47 -13.57 -19.33
N GLU A 390 9.66 -13.49 -19.94
CA GLU A 390 10.63 -14.59 -19.89
C GLU A 390 11.33 -14.75 -18.53
N ARG A 391 11.26 -13.74 -17.65
CA ARG A 391 11.98 -13.63 -16.39
C ARG A 391 11.07 -13.74 -15.17
N LEU A 392 9.92 -13.06 -15.17
CA LEU A 392 9.03 -12.84 -14.04
C LEU A 392 7.58 -13.20 -14.36
N GLU A 393 6.89 -13.73 -13.35
CA GLU A 393 5.43 -13.77 -13.27
C GLU A 393 4.96 -12.62 -12.36
N LEU A 394 4.04 -11.81 -12.86
CA LEU A 394 3.35 -10.75 -12.11
C LEU A 394 1.88 -11.11 -11.94
N ILE A 395 1.41 -11.17 -10.70
CA ILE A 395 -0.01 -11.27 -10.37
C ILE A 395 -0.46 -9.97 -9.72
N LYS A 396 -1.35 -9.25 -10.40
CA LYS A 396 -1.96 -8.02 -9.94
C LYS A 396 -3.40 -8.28 -9.52
N PHE A 397 -3.80 -7.79 -8.35
CA PHE A 397 -5.17 -7.95 -7.85
C PHE A 397 -5.58 -6.81 -6.92
N HIS A 398 -6.89 -6.58 -6.81
CA HIS A 398 -7.46 -5.63 -5.86
C HIS A 398 -7.69 -6.32 -4.50
N GLY A 399 -7.14 -5.73 -3.45
CA GLY A 399 -7.25 -6.15 -2.07
C GLY A 399 -7.86 -5.08 -1.15
N SER A 400 -8.07 -5.46 0.10
CA SER A 400 -8.55 -4.56 1.15
C SER A 400 -7.45 -3.63 1.65
N LYS A 401 -7.80 -2.37 1.90
CA LYS A 401 -6.99 -1.40 2.66
C LYS A 401 -7.03 -1.63 4.18
N ASN A 402 -7.78 -2.65 4.64
CA ASN A 402 -8.00 -3.04 6.04
C ASN A 402 -8.88 -2.07 6.79
N VAL A 403 -8.37 -0.90 7.16
CA VAL A 403 -9.15 0.14 7.85
C VAL A 403 -9.17 1.36 6.95
N VAL A 404 -10.37 1.83 6.66
CA VAL A 404 -10.58 3.04 5.87
C VAL A 404 -11.46 4.02 6.61
N SER A 405 -11.28 5.31 6.36
CA SER A 405 -12.27 6.33 6.71
C SER A 405 -13.13 6.65 5.51
N ILE A 406 -14.39 7.04 5.71
CA ILE A 406 -15.28 7.47 4.63
C ILE A 406 -16.03 8.74 5.07
N TYR A 407 -16.21 9.65 4.13
CA TYR A 407 -16.94 10.90 4.31
C TYR A 407 -17.76 11.18 3.06
N HIS A 408 -19.07 11.43 3.20
CA HIS A 408 -19.91 11.82 2.07
C HIS A 408 -21.16 12.61 2.49
N ALA A 409 -21.60 13.52 1.62
CA ALA A 409 -22.78 14.39 1.84
C ALA A 409 -24.10 13.76 1.39
N ASN A 410 -24.04 12.82 0.44
CA ASN A 410 -25.18 12.04 -0.04
C ASN A 410 -25.19 10.66 0.65
N GLU A 411 -26.35 10.28 1.20
CA GLU A 411 -26.55 9.05 1.96
C GLU A 411 -26.45 7.79 1.10
N GLU A 412 -26.98 7.84 -0.13
CA GLU A 412 -26.92 6.73 -1.08
C GLU A 412 -25.46 6.41 -1.47
N THR A 413 -24.69 7.44 -1.81
CA THR A 413 -23.26 7.28 -2.12
C THR A 413 -22.46 6.80 -0.91
N LEU A 414 -22.79 7.27 0.31
CA LEU A 414 -22.16 6.76 1.54
C LEU A 414 -22.42 5.25 1.69
N PHE A 415 -23.64 4.79 1.43
CA PHE A 415 -24.00 3.37 1.48
C PHE A 415 -23.37 2.55 0.35
N LEU A 416 -23.19 3.12 -0.85
CA LEU A 416 -22.39 2.51 -1.91
C LEU A 416 -20.96 2.24 -1.44
N TYR A 417 -20.30 3.24 -0.87
CA TYR A 417 -18.92 3.12 -0.38
C TYR A 417 -18.78 2.15 0.80
N LEU A 418 -19.77 2.15 1.71
CA LEU A 418 -19.84 1.17 2.80
C LEU A 418 -20.00 -0.25 2.28
N ALA A 419 -20.93 -0.48 1.36
CA ALA A 419 -21.19 -1.81 0.80
C ALA A 419 -19.98 -2.34 0.03
N LEU A 420 -19.32 -1.50 -0.78
CA LEU A 420 -18.08 -1.85 -1.48
C LEU A 420 -16.98 -2.21 -0.49
N SER A 421 -16.76 -1.36 0.52
CA SER A 421 -15.75 -1.57 1.56
C SER A 421 -15.98 -2.87 2.32
N PHE A 422 -17.21 -3.15 2.75
CA PHE A 422 -17.58 -4.40 3.40
C PHE A 422 -17.34 -5.61 2.50
N MET A 423 -17.73 -5.53 1.24
CA MET A 423 -17.54 -6.64 0.29
C MET A 423 -16.06 -7.00 0.08
N ILE A 424 -15.19 -5.98 -0.01
CA ILE A 424 -13.74 -6.11 -0.17
C ILE A 424 -13.06 -6.62 1.14
N GLY A 425 -13.71 -6.40 2.29
CA GLY A 425 -13.20 -6.79 3.61
C GLY A 425 -12.45 -5.68 4.33
N ASN A 426 -12.81 -4.42 4.06
CA ASN A 426 -12.39 -3.28 4.87
C ASN A 426 -13.33 -3.10 6.07
N CYS A 427 -12.75 -2.67 7.19
CA CYS A 427 -13.45 -1.98 8.28
C CYS A 427 -13.51 -0.49 7.95
N VAL A 428 -14.62 0.15 8.31
CA VAL A 428 -14.94 1.52 7.94
C VAL A 428 -15.15 2.39 9.18
N ILE A 429 -14.48 3.54 9.21
CA ILE A 429 -14.75 4.63 10.16
C ILE A 429 -15.42 5.76 9.37
N VAL A 430 -16.72 5.96 9.59
CA VAL A 430 -17.43 7.10 8.98
C VAL A 430 -17.13 8.37 9.77
N LEU A 431 -16.77 9.42 9.05
CA LEU A 431 -16.50 10.74 9.60
C LEU A 431 -17.72 11.65 9.36
N HIS A 432 -18.18 12.32 10.41
CA HIS A 432 -19.36 13.18 10.37
C HIS A 432 -19.08 14.60 10.86
N ASN A 433 -19.62 15.58 10.14
CA ASN A 433 -19.65 17.01 10.43
C ASN A 433 -20.93 17.65 9.84
N GLU A 434 -21.00 18.98 9.81
CA GLU A 434 -22.16 19.74 9.28
C GLU A 434 -22.46 19.54 7.78
N ASN A 435 -21.51 18.99 7.01
CA ASN A 435 -21.59 18.84 5.55
C ASN A 435 -21.71 17.37 5.10
N SER A 436 -21.97 16.44 6.03
CA SER A 436 -22.00 14.99 5.76
C SER A 436 -23.17 14.27 6.40
N CYS A 437 -23.54 13.13 5.81
CA CYS A 437 -24.53 12.24 6.40
C CYS A 437 -23.98 11.58 7.68
N THR A 438 -24.87 11.36 8.64
CA THR A 438 -24.55 10.61 9.86
C THR A 438 -25.04 9.16 9.75
N LEU A 439 -24.27 8.22 10.28
CA LEU A 439 -24.69 6.82 10.40
C LEU A 439 -25.48 6.51 11.67
N ALA A 440 -25.71 7.51 12.53
CA ALA A 440 -26.29 7.24 13.85
C ALA A 440 -27.60 6.44 13.85
N PRO A 441 -28.55 6.66 12.90
CA PRO A 441 -29.78 5.87 12.83
C PRO A 441 -29.60 4.40 12.42
N TYR A 442 -28.44 4.00 11.90
CA TYR A 442 -28.25 2.72 11.21
C TYR A 442 -27.51 1.66 12.03
N PHE A 443 -26.90 2.00 13.17
CA PHE A 443 -26.08 1.05 13.93
C PHE A 443 -26.84 -0.19 14.43
N ASN A 444 -28.12 -0.04 14.80
CA ASN A 444 -28.96 -1.19 15.15
C ASN A 444 -29.22 -2.09 13.93
N MET A 445 -29.31 -1.51 12.73
CA MET A 445 -29.51 -2.27 11.48
C MET A 445 -28.24 -3.04 11.11
N PHE A 446 -27.06 -2.43 11.25
CA PHE A 446 -25.78 -3.14 11.05
C PHE A 446 -25.63 -4.32 12.01
N SER A 447 -25.94 -4.12 13.30
CA SER A 447 -25.90 -5.20 14.29
C SER A 447 -26.90 -6.31 13.95
N THR A 448 -28.13 -5.97 13.57
CA THR A 448 -29.16 -6.93 13.17
C THR A 448 -28.76 -7.73 11.93
N ALA A 449 -28.07 -7.09 10.98
CA ALA A 449 -27.55 -7.73 9.78
C ALA A 449 -26.37 -8.68 10.03
N GLY A 450 -25.82 -8.70 11.25
CA GLY A 450 -24.66 -9.51 11.60
C GLY A 450 -23.32 -8.88 11.22
N VAL A 451 -23.27 -7.55 11.04
CA VAL A 451 -21.99 -6.84 10.86
C VAL A 451 -21.19 -6.92 12.16
N PRO A 452 -19.96 -7.47 12.15
CA PRO A 452 -19.19 -7.65 13.37
C PRO A 452 -18.81 -6.33 14.05
N VAL A 453 -18.60 -6.40 15.36
CA VAL A 453 -18.13 -5.28 16.17
C VAL A 453 -16.82 -4.73 15.60
N GLY A 454 -16.72 -3.41 15.46
CA GLY A 454 -15.53 -2.72 14.96
C GLY A 454 -15.41 -2.66 13.44
N VAL A 455 -16.24 -3.40 12.68
CA VAL A 455 -16.25 -3.32 11.20
C VAL A 455 -16.82 -1.99 10.70
N VAL A 456 -17.75 -1.39 11.44
CA VAL A 456 -18.27 -0.06 11.17
C VAL A 456 -18.27 0.77 12.44
N ASN A 457 -17.69 1.96 12.34
CA ASN A 457 -17.56 2.91 13.44
C ASN A 457 -17.93 4.32 12.96
N LEU A 458 -18.26 5.22 13.89
CA LEU A 458 -18.63 6.61 13.61
C LEU A 458 -17.83 7.54 14.52
N LEU A 459 -17.16 8.52 13.91
CA LEU A 459 -16.59 9.66 14.59
C LEU A 459 -17.24 10.93 14.09
N SER A 460 -17.54 11.84 15.01
CA SER A 460 -18.08 13.16 14.68
C SER A 460 -17.22 14.27 15.26
N SER A 461 -17.06 15.36 14.53
CA SER A 461 -16.47 16.60 15.04
C SER A 461 -16.89 17.76 14.14
N ARG A 462 -16.98 18.96 14.73
CA ARG A 462 -17.31 20.18 14.01
C ARG A 462 -16.16 20.64 13.12
N ASP A 463 -14.94 20.56 13.65
CA ASP A 463 -13.74 21.08 13.00
C ASP A 463 -13.11 20.03 12.08
N MET A 464 -13.63 18.82 12.11
CA MET A 464 -13.40 17.83 11.07
C MET A 464 -13.81 18.43 9.70
N CYS A 465 -12.89 18.31 8.73
CA CYS A 465 -13.21 18.38 7.29
C CYS A 465 -13.36 19.76 6.63
N GLN A 466 -12.74 20.86 7.10
CA GLN A 466 -12.70 22.11 6.30
C GLN A 466 -11.97 21.94 4.94
N TYR A 467 -11.28 20.81 4.74
CA TYR A 467 -10.49 20.49 3.55
C TYR A 467 -11.16 19.49 2.59
N PHE A 468 -12.36 18.99 2.90
CA PHE A 468 -12.96 17.89 2.14
C PHE A 468 -13.99 18.43 1.14
N SER A 469 -13.64 18.40 -0.15
CA SER A 469 -14.62 18.57 -1.22
C SER A 469 -15.28 17.20 -1.46
N SER A 470 -16.60 17.12 -1.31
CA SER A 470 -17.35 15.97 -1.82
C SER A 470 -17.20 15.95 -3.34
N ARG A 471 -16.57 14.91 -3.86
CA ARG A 471 -16.59 14.62 -5.29
C ARG A 471 -17.77 13.69 -5.57
N ASN A 472 -18.45 13.92 -6.69
CA ASN A 472 -19.36 12.94 -7.24
C ASN A 472 -18.51 11.93 -7.99
N ASP A 473 -18.01 10.92 -7.29
CA ASP A 473 -17.12 9.94 -7.92
C ASP A 473 -17.95 8.90 -8.69
N GLU A 474 -17.51 8.62 -9.92
CA GLU A 474 -18.00 7.49 -10.69
C GLU A 474 -17.63 6.17 -9.99
N LEU A 475 -18.36 5.09 -10.27
CA LEU A 475 -18.16 3.78 -9.63
C LEU A 475 -16.71 3.27 -9.71
N ASP A 476 -16.01 3.56 -10.80
CA ASP A 476 -14.61 3.17 -11.00
C ASP A 476 -13.65 3.93 -10.06
N GLU A 477 -13.94 5.20 -9.78
CA GLU A 477 -13.18 5.98 -8.81
C GLU A 477 -13.46 5.50 -7.37
N ALA A 478 -14.73 5.19 -7.05
CA ALA A 478 -15.11 4.57 -5.79
C ALA A 478 -14.40 3.23 -5.53
N LEU A 479 -14.24 2.39 -6.57
CA LEU A 479 -13.53 1.12 -6.48
C LEU A 479 -12.04 1.32 -6.22
N ASN A 480 -11.40 2.26 -6.92
CA ASN A 480 -10.00 2.61 -6.72
C ASN A 480 -9.75 3.19 -5.31
N ASP A 481 -10.71 3.94 -4.79
CA ASP A 481 -10.66 4.49 -3.44
C ASP A 481 -10.90 3.44 -2.35
N CYS A 482 -11.76 2.44 -2.60
CA CYS A 482 -12.01 1.35 -1.64
C CYS A 482 -10.93 0.26 -1.64
N THR A 483 -10.18 0.09 -2.74
CA THR A 483 -9.23 -1.04 -2.91
C THR A 483 -7.77 -0.60 -2.96
N SER A 484 -6.87 -1.48 -2.51
CA SER A 484 -5.46 -1.38 -2.85
C SER A 484 -5.13 -2.39 -3.94
N ILE A 485 -4.38 -1.96 -4.95
CA ILE A 485 -3.71 -2.84 -5.90
C ILE A 485 -2.50 -3.48 -5.22
N ASN A 486 -2.53 -4.80 -5.13
CA ASN A 486 -1.44 -5.63 -4.63
C ASN A 486 -0.76 -6.36 -5.79
N HIS A 487 0.56 -6.55 -5.67
CA HIS A 487 1.39 -7.23 -6.67
C HIS A 487 2.07 -8.44 -6.03
N ILE A 488 2.07 -9.57 -6.72
CA ILE A 488 2.91 -10.73 -6.40
C ILE A 488 3.87 -10.92 -7.57
N ILE A 489 5.16 -10.93 -7.29
CA ILE A 489 6.24 -11.06 -8.25
C ILE A 489 7.03 -12.31 -7.90
N LEU A 490 7.29 -13.16 -8.90
CA LEU A 490 8.17 -14.31 -8.71
C LEU A 490 9.00 -14.58 -9.97
N PRO A 491 10.26 -15.00 -9.83
CA PRO A 491 11.06 -15.49 -10.95
C PRO A 491 10.49 -16.77 -11.53
N LEU A 492 10.63 -16.95 -12.84
CA LEU A 492 10.23 -18.15 -13.56
C LEU A 492 11.35 -19.20 -13.69
N LYS A 493 12.57 -18.86 -13.25
CA LYS A 493 13.78 -19.67 -13.41
C LYS A 493 14.63 -19.68 -12.15
#